data_AF-S4P4G6-F1
#
_entry.id   AF-S4P4G6-F1
#
_cell.length_a   1.000
_cell.length_b   1.000
_cell.length_c   1.000
_cell.angle_alpha   90.00
_cell.angle_beta   90.00
_cell.angle_gamma   90.00
#
_symmetry.space_group_name_H-M   'P 1'
#
loop_
_entity.id
_entity.type
_entity.pdbx_description
1 polymer ?
#
loop_
_entity_poly.entity_id
_entity_poly.type
_entity_poly.pdbx_seq_one_letter_code
_entity_poly.pdbx_strand_id
1 'polypeptide(L)' 'PGVSEFAPLQNPNQSPPSWNKGLTKEDYAYMQQLGTLTTSSLIMEVKKLHDLAYQLGLEEAKEMTRGKYLNIFSRRNR' A
#
# COMPACT_ATOMS: atom_id res chain seq x y z
N PRO A 1 -5.94 14.26 4.84
CA PRO A 1 -6.58 14.36 3.51
C PRO A 1 -6.35 13.07 2.71
N GLY A 2 -7.38 12.25 2.55
CA GLY A 2 -7.27 10.91 1.95
C GLY A 2 -8.04 10.77 0.64
N VAL A 3 -7.71 9.74 -0.13
CA VAL A 3 -8.40 9.39 -1.39
C VAL A 3 -9.67 8.58 -1.19
N SER A 4 -10.09 8.30 0.05
CA SER A 4 -11.24 7.45 0.36
C SER A 4 -12.54 7.90 -0.30
N GLU A 5 -12.69 9.19 -0.58
CA GLU A 5 -13.85 9.76 -1.28
C GLU A 5 -13.82 9.53 -2.80
N PHE A 6 -12.63 9.31 -3.36
CA PHE A 6 -12.40 9.02 -4.79
C PHE A 6 -12.21 7.53 -5.05
N ALA A 7 -12.15 6.72 -3.99
CA ALA A 7 -12.16 5.28 -4.14
C ALA A 7 -13.47 4.86 -4.81
N PRO A 8 -13.42 4.02 -5.87
CA PRO A 8 -14.63 3.53 -6.50
C PRO A 8 -15.51 2.85 -5.45
N LEU A 9 -16.80 3.22 -5.42
CA LEU A 9 -17.82 2.54 -4.62
C LEU A 9 -17.68 1.04 -4.87
N GLN A 10 -17.46 0.25 -3.80
CA GLN A 10 -17.27 -1.19 -3.88
C GLN A 10 -18.36 -1.80 -4.77
N ASN A 11 -17.97 -2.25 -5.96
CA ASN A 11 -18.86 -2.95 -6.86
C ASN A 11 -19.19 -4.30 -6.18
N PRO A 12 -20.45 -4.76 -6.10
CA PRO A 12 -20.76 -6.08 -5.54
C PRO A 12 -20.02 -7.25 -6.22
N ASN A 13 -19.48 -7.04 -7.43
CA ASN A 13 -18.65 -8.01 -8.15
C ASN A 13 -17.13 -7.86 -7.90
N GLN A 14 -16.71 -6.94 -7.04
CA GLN A 14 -15.30 -6.69 -6.78
C GLN A 14 -14.79 -7.71 -5.76
N SER A 15 -13.89 -8.59 -6.20
CA SER A 15 -13.22 -9.53 -5.28
C SER A 15 -12.58 -8.74 -4.13
N PRO A 16 -12.67 -9.22 -2.87
CA PRO A 16 -12.02 -8.55 -1.76
C PRO A 16 -10.54 -8.35 -2.08
N PRO A 17 -9.97 -7.18 -1.71
CA PRO A 17 -8.60 -6.86 -2.02
C PRO A 17 -7.68 -7.94 -1.45
N SER A 18 -6.56 -8.21 -2.13
CA SER A 18 -5.67 -9.34 -1.80
C SER A 18 -5.18 -9.33 -0.35
N TRP A 19 -4.97 -8.16 0.25
CA TRP A 19 -4.58 -8.01 1.65
C TRP A 19 -5.67 -8.41 2.66
N ASN A 20 -6.94 -8.44 2.24
CA ASN A 20 -8.08 -8.86 3.06
C ASN A 20 -8.33 -10.39 2.98
N LYS A 21 -7.60 -11.08 2.10
CA LYS A 21 -7.59 -12.54 2.06
C LYS A 21 -6.76 -13.05 3.24
N GLY A 22 -7.12 -14.23 3.77
CA GLY A 22 -6.34 -14.88 4.81
C GLY A 22 -4.90 -15.14 4.37
N LEU A 23 -4.00 -15.37 5.33
CA LEU A 23 -2.58 -15.64 5.07
C LEU A 23 -2.42 -16.82 4.10
N THR A 24 -1.69 -16.57 3.02
CA THR A 24 -1.34 -17.54 2.00
C THR A 24 -0.17 -18.41 2.47
N LYS A 25 0.08 -19.53 1.79
CA LYS A 25 1.21 -20.42 2.10
C LYS A 25 2.54 -19.66 1.96
N GLU A 26 2.60 -18.76 0.99
CA GLU A 26 3.72 -17.88 0.72
C GLU A 26 3.98 -16.93 1.89
N ASP A 27 2.92 -16.38 2.50
CA ASP A 27 3.05 -15.51 3.68
C ASP A 27 3.65 -16.27 4.86
N TYR A 28 3.21 -17.52 5.11
CA TYR A 28 3.79 -18.37 6.15
C TYR A 28 5.26 -18.69 5.89
N ALA A 29 5.62 -18.97 4.64
CA ALA A 29 7.02 -19.21 4.27
C ALA A 29 7.88 -17.97 4.50
N TYR A 30 7.36 -16.78 4.16
CA TYR A 30 8.05 -15.51 4.39
C TYR A 30 8.22 -15.21 5.88
N MET A 31 7.19 -15.46 6.70
CA MET A 31 7.30 -15.33 8.17
C MET A 31 8.37 -16.25 8.76
N GLN A 32 8.45 -17.50 8.30
CA GLN A 32 9.50 -18.42 8.72
C GLN A 32 10.89 -17.92 8.32
N GLN A 33 11.03 -17.42 7.09
CA GLN A 33 12.28 -16.82 6.62
C GLN A 33 12.71 -15.63 7.48
N LEU A 34 11.78 -14.76 7.89
CA LEU A 34 12.09 -13.65 8.78
C LEU A 34 12.52 -14.13 10.17
N GLY A 35 11.92 -15.21 10.67
CA GLY A 35 12.25 -15.81 11.97
C GLY A 35 13.63 -16.50 12.01
N THR A 36 14.19 -16.90 10.87
CA THR A 36 15.53 -17.49 10.80
C THR A 36 16.64 -16.46 10.65
N LEU A 37 16.31 -15.18 10.45
CA LEU A 37 17.29 -14.11 10.32
C LEU A 37 17.99 -13.84 11.66
N THR A 38 19.28 -13.48 11.58
CA THR A 38 19.99 -12.91 12.73
C THR A 38 19.40 -11.54 13.08
N THR A 39 19.56 -11.09 14.32
CA THR A 39 19.09 -9.77 14.77
C THR A 39 19.59 -8.63 13.88
N SER A 40 20.85 -8.69 13.42
CA SER A 40 21.43 -7.70 12.50
C SER A 40 20.71 -7.70 11.15
N SER A 41 20.50 -8.88 10.56
CA SER A 41 19.77 -9.02 9.29
C SER A 41 18.32 -8.56 9.40
N LEU A 42 17.66 -8.83 10.52
CA LEU A 42 16.28 -8.37 10.77
C LEU A 42 16.22 -6.83 10.85
N ILE A 43 17.16 -6.19 11.54
CA ILE A 43 17.25 -4.72 11.60
C ILE A 43 17.47 -4.13 10.21
N MET A 44 18.31 -4.76 9.37
CA MET A 44 18.51 -4.31 7.99
C MET A 44 17.22 -4.40 7.17
N GLU A 45 16.43 -5.47 7.32
CA GLU A 45 15.16 -5.57 6.60
C GLU A 45 14.12 -4.56 7.09
N VAL A 46 14.07 -4.27 8.40
CA VAL A 46 13.24 -3.18 8.93
C VAL A 46 13.65 -1.84 8.32
N LYS A 47 14.95 -1.56 8.22
CA LYS A 47 15.44 -0.33 7.60
C LYS A 47 15.08 -0.26 6.12
N LYS A 48 15.23 -1.35 5.38
CA LYS A 48 14.85 -1.43 3.97
C LYS A 48 13.35 -1.16 3.77
N LEU A 49 12.49 -1.75 4.61
CA LEU A 49 11.05 -1.50 4.59
C LEU A 49 10.72 -0.03 4.90
N HIS A 50 11.42 0.57 5.86
CA HIS A 50 11.27 1.98 6.18
C HIS A 50 11.64 2.88 4.99
N ASP A 51 12.79 2.61 4.35
CA ASP A 51 13.25 3.38 3.18
C ASP A 51 12.28 3.23 2.00
N LEU A 52 11.76 2.02 1.78
CA LEU A 52 10.73 1.76 0.76
C LEU A 52 9.43 2.51 1.07
N ALA A 53 8.95 2.48 2.31
CA ALA A 53 7.74 3.20 2.72
C ALA A 53 7.90 4.72 2.51
N TYR A 54 9.08 5.26 2.79
CA TYR A 54 9.38 6.67 2.52
C TYR A 54 9.33 6.98 1.02
N GLN A 55 9.97 6.16 0.17
CA GLN A 55 9.93 6.33 -1.28
C GLN A 55 8.51 6.28 -1.84
N LEU A 56 7.71 5.31 -1.40
CA LEU A 56 6.30 5.18 -1.79
C LEU A 56 5.49 6.41 -1.37
N GLY A 57 5.74 6.95 -0.17
CA GLY A 57 5.07 8.16 0.30
C GLY A 57 5.39 9.40 -0.54
N LEU A 58 6.64 9.53 -1.02
CA LEU A 58 7.01 10.60 -1.95
C LEU A 58 6.30 10.46 -3.31
N GLU A 59 6.24 9.24 -3.84
CA GLU A 59 5.54 8.94 -5.09
C GLU A 59 4.03 9.20 -4.97
N GLU A 60 3.41 8.77 -3.89
CA GLU A 60 2.00 9.03 -3.60
C GLU A 60 1.74 10.55 -3.54
N ALA A 61 2.53 11.30 -2.78
CA ALA A 61 2.36 12.75 -2.66
C ALA A 61 2.51 13.47 -4.02
N LYS A 62 3.43 13.01 -4.86
CA LYS A 62 3.62 13.52 -6.22
C LYS A 62 2.40 13.23 -7.10
N GLU A 63 1.91 12.00 -7.13
CA GLU A 63 0.74 11.65 -7.96
C GLU A 63 -0.54 12.29 -7.43
N MET A 64 -0.69 12.47 -6.12
CA MET A 64 -1.78 13.25 -5.52
C MET A 64 -1.75 14.70 -5.96
N THR A 65 -0.57 15.32 -5.96
CA THR A 65 -0.41 16.70 -6.45
C THR A 65 -0.73 16.80 -7.93
N ARG A 66 -0.27 15.83 -8.74
CA ARG A 66 -0.59 15.74 -10.16
C ARG A 66 -2.09 15.59 -10.41
N GLY A 67 -2.76 14.71 -9.67
CA GLY A 67 -4.22 14.52 -9.75
C GLY A 67 -4.98 15.81 -9.45
N LYS A 68 -4.52 16.60 -8.46
CA LYS A 68 -5.09 17.92 -8.16
C LYS A 68 -4.98 18.88 -9.34
N TYR A 69 -3.82 18.95 -10.00
CA TYR A 69 -3.64 19.82 -11.18
C TYR A 69 -4.44 19.36 -12.39
N LEU A 70 -4.64 18.04 -12.55
CA LEU A 70 -5.49 17.47 -13.60
C LEU A 70 -6.98 17.53 -13.26
N ASN A 71 -7.33 18.06 -12.09
CA ASN A 71 -8.69 18.21 -11.61
C ASN A 71 -9.51 16.91 -11.56
N ILE A 72 -8.86 15.75 -11.42
CA ILE A 72 -9.54 14.44 -11.37
C ILE A 72 -10.28 14.22 -10.04
N PHE A 73 -9.92 15.01 -9.02
CA PHE A 73 -10.56 15.04 -7.71
C PHE A 73 -11.72 16.04 -7.62
N SER A 74 -12.09 16.70 -8.72
CA SER A 74 -13.30 17.51 -8.72
C SER A 74 -14.52 16.62 -8.60
N ARG A 75 -15.32 16.81 -7.53
CA ARG A 75 -16.66 16.24 -7.46
C ARG A 75 -17.43 16.70 -8.69
N ARG A 76 -18.00 15.74 -9.42
CA ARG A 76 -18.97 16.04 -10.48
C ARG A 76 -20.21 16.60 -9.79
N ASN A 77 -20.29 17.91 -9.63
CA ASN A 77 -21.54 18.59 -9.30
C ASN A 77 -22.47 18.41 -10.51
N ARG A 78 -23.24 17.31 -10.52
CA ARG A 78 -24.42 17.11 -11.35
C ARG A 78 -25.44 16.35 -10.54
#